data_AF-A0A1G2IGD4-F1
#
_entry.id   AF-A0A1G2IGD4-F1
#
_cell.length_a   1.000
_cell.length_b   1.000
_cell.length_c   1.000
_cell.angle_alpha   90.00
_cell.angle_beta   90.00
_cell.angle_gamma   90.00
#
_symmetry.space_group_name_H-M   'P 1'
#
loop_
_entity.id
_entity.type
_entity.pdbx_description
1 polymer ?
#
loop_
_entity_poly.entity_id
_entity_poly.type
_entity_poly.pdbx_seq_one_letter_code
_entity_poly.pdbx_strand_id
1 'polypeptide(L)' 'MVIKEVNSEPKSLWGINFHPDKTGEDFIEFDSMMNLKPGMGNKSRYVEDEKIRERIIEIVNNIIIK' A
#
# COMPACT_ATOMS: atom_id res chain seq x y z
N MET A 1 -9.03 2.33 12.34
CA MET A 1 -9.65 1.63 11.19
C MET A 1 -10.45 2.64 10.39
N VAL A 2 -9.81 3.34 9.44
CA VAL A 2 -10.37 4.46 8.66
C VAL A 2 -11.39 4.00 7.60
N ILE A 3 -11.46 2.69 7.33
CA ILE A 3 -12.22 2.12 6.20
C ILE A 3 -13.74 2.35 6.30
N LYS A 4 -14.30 2.44 7.51
CA LYS A 4 -15.76 2.59 7.69
C LYS A 4 -16.32 3.94 7.26
N GLU A 5 -15.50 5.00 7.25
CA GLU A 5 -15.99 6.35 6.97
C GLU A 5 -16.02 6.70 5.47
N VAL A 6 -15.22 5.99 4.65
CA VAL A 6 -15.00 6.35 3.24
C VAL A 6 -15.72 5.49 2.21
N ASN A 7 -16.56 4.52 2.60
CA ASN A 7 -17.24 3.58 1.67
C ASN A 7 -16.28 2.99 0.60
N SER A 8 -15.00 2.82 0.96
CA SER A 8 -13.99 2.34 0.02
C SER A 8 -14.23 0.87 -0.27
N GLU A 9 -14.33 0.52 -1.56
CA GLU A 9 -14.46 -0.86 -1.96
C GLU A 9 -13.21 -1.66 -1.52
N PRO A 10 -13.37 -2.90 -1.00
CA PRO A 10 -12.24 -3.74 -0.58
C PRO A 10 -11.19 -4.00 -1.67
N LYS A 11 -11.60 -3.89 -2.94
CA LYS A 11 -10.72 -4.00 -4.11
C LYS A 11 -9.74 -2.83 -4.22
N SER A 12 -10.09 -1.67 -3.68
CA SER A 12 -9.29 -0.45 -3.73
C SER A 12 -8.38 -0.28 -2.51
N LEU A 13 -8.45 -1.21 -1.54
CA LEU A 13 -7.67 -1.14 -0.30
C LEU A 13 -6.34 -1.88 -0.43
N TRP A 14 -5.25 -1.15 -0.23
CA TRP A 14 -3.88 -1.68 -0.18
C TRP A 14 -3.21 -1.30 1.14
N GLY A 15 -2.43 -2.22 1.70
CA GLY A 15 -1.69 -2.04 2.94
C GLY A 15 -0.21 -1.79 2.66
N ILE A 16 0.35 -0.81 3.38
CA ILE A 16 1.79 -0.53 3.44
C ILE A 16 2.21 -0.34 4.90
N ASN A 17 3.48 -0.60 5.19
CA ASN A 17 4.11 -0.27 6.46
C ASN A 17 5.17 0.81 6.24
N PHE A 18 5.29 1.72 7.20
CA PHE A 18 6.36 2.72 7.22
C PHE A 18 7.44 2.31 8.22
N HIS A 19 8.70 2.48 7.82
CA HIS A 19 9.88 2.25 8.65
C HIS A 19 10.64 3.57 8.81
N PRO A 20 10.30 4.43 9.80
CA PRO A 20 10.89 5.77 9.95
C PRO A 20 12.40 5.77 10.23
N ASP A 21 12.92 4.64 10.68
CA ASP A 21 14.35 4.37 10.89
C ASP A 21 15.11 4.07 9.58
N LYS A 22 14.40 3.83 8.48
CA LYS A 22 14.97 3.57 7.16
C LYS A 22 14.73 4.75 6.22
N THR A 23 15.63 4.92 5.24
CA THR A 23 15.59 6.01 4.26
C THR A 23 15.53 5.48 2.84
N GLY A 24 15.02 6.29 1.90
CA GLY A 24 14.94 5.90 0.49
C GLY A 24 13.86 4.85 0.25
N GLU A 25 14.15 3.87 -0.60
CA GLU A 25 13.19 2.82 -1.01
C GLU A 25 12.75 1.93 0.15
N ASP A 26 13.59 1.79 1.18
CA ASP A 26 13.30 0.96 2.35
C ASP A 26 12.34 1.62 3.37
N PHE A 27 12.00 2.91 3.18
CA PHE A 27 11.07 3.63 4.05
C PHE A 27 9.64 3.04 3.96
N ILE A 28 9.25 2.52 2.80
CA ILE A 28 7.92 1.98 2.52
C ILE A 28 8.02 0.49 2.23
N GLU A 29 7.35 -0.32 3.04
CA GLU A 29 7.21 -1.76 2.80
C GLU A 29 5.81 -2.08 2.27
N PHE A 30 5.75 -2.76 1.14
CA PHE A 30 4.51 -3.14 0.45
C PHE A 30 3.96 -4.51 0.88
N ASP A 31 4.35 -5.01 2.04
CA ASP A 31 3.95 -6.31 2.55
C ASP A 31 2.89 -6.18 3.66
N SER A 32 1.72 -6.77 3.41
CA SER A 32 0.61 -6.76 4.36
C SER A 32 -0.34 -7.93 4.08
N MET A 33 -0.93 -8.50 5.13
CA MET A 33 -1.98 -9.52 4.99
C MET A 33 -3.18 -9.03 4.17
N MET A 34 -3.47 -7.72 4.15
CA MET A 34 -4.58 -7.15 3.38
C MET A 34 -4.35 -7.18 1.85
N ASN A 35 -3.10 -7.33 1.40
CA ASN A 35 -2.73 -7.36 -0.01
C ASN A 35 -2.96 -8.73 -0.65
N LEU A 36 -3.23 -9.77 0.14
CA LEU A 36 -3.60 -11.09 -0.37
C LEU A 36 -4.97 -11.02 -1.06
N LYS A 37 -4.97 -10.86 -2.38
CA LYS A 37 -6.17 -10.69 -3.21
C LYS A 37 -6.10 -11.56 -4.46
N PRO A 38 -6.22 -12.89 -4.33
CA PRO A 38 -6.13 -13.80 -5.48
C PRO A 38 -7.12 -13.48 -6.61
N GLY A 39 -8.33 -13.02 -6.26
CA GLY A 39 -9.35 -12.59 -7.23
C GLY A 39 -9.01 -11.34 -8.03
N MET A 40 -7.96 -10.60 -7.64
CA MET A 40 -7.43 -9.43 -8.36
C MET A 40 -6.05 -9.69 -8.98
N GLY A 41 -5.59 -10.95 -8.96
CA GLY A 41 -4.29 -11.34 -9.49
C GLY A 41 -3.12 -11.21 -8.50
N ASN A 42 -3.33 -10.63 -7.32
CA ASN A 42 -2.27 -10.47 -6.30
C ASN A 42 -2.27 -11.65 -5.33
N LYS A 43 -1.37 -12.62 -5.54
CA LYS A 43 -1.39 -13.91 -4.81
C LYS A 43 -0.48 -13.93 -3.60
N SER A 44 0.31 -12.88 -3.38
CA SER A 44 1.14 -12.71 -2.20
C SER A 44 0.63 -11.59 -1.30
N ARG A 45 1.30 -11.42 -0.17
CA ARG A 45 1.13 -10.30 0.77
C ARG A 45 1.92 -9.06 0.32
N TYR A 46 2.80 -9.22 -0.64
CA TYR A 46 3.45 -8.13 -1.35
C TYR A 46 2.51 -7.56 -2.42
N VAL A 47 2.57 -6.26 -2.69
CA VAL A 47 1.88 -5.66 -3.85
C VAL A 47 2.69 -5.98 -5.11
N GLU A 48 2.27 -6.98 -5.88
CA GLU A 48 3.02 -7.51 -7.04
C GLU A 48 3.00 -6.55 -8.24
N ASP A 49 1.89 -5.83 -8.44
CA ASP A 49 1.77 -4.85 -9.53
C ASP A 49 2.57 -3.58 -9.23
N GLU A 50 3.56 -3.32 -10.10
CA GLU A 50 4.43 -2.16 -10.00
C GLU A 50 3.70 -0.83 -10.10
N LYS A 51 2.68 -0.71 -10.95
CA LYS A 51 1.91 0.53 -11.12
C LYS A 51 1.16 0.89 -9.86
N ILE A 52 0.70 -0.12 -9.12
CA ILE A 52 0.05 0.08 -7.82
C ILE A 52 1.08 0.58 -6.80
N ARG A 53 2.29 0.03 -6.78
CA ARG A 53 3.37 0.51 -5.90
C ARG A 53 3.76 1.95 -6.22
N GLU A 54 3.97 2.29 -7.49
CA GLU A 54 4.28 3.67 -7.94
C GLU A 54 3.20 4.65 -7.47
N ARG A 55 1.91 4.29 -7.66
CA ARG A 55 0.80 5.13 -7.22
C ARG A 55 0.76 5.33 -5.71
N ILE A 56 1.09 4.29 -4.94
CA ILE A 56 1.20 4.39 -3.49
C ILE A 56 2.33 5.33 -3.09
N ILE A 57 3.51 5.21 -3.70
CA ILE A 57 4.67 6.08 -3.44
C ILE A 57 4.30 7.54 -3.71
N GLU A 58 3.65 7.81 -4.84
CA GLU A 58 3.17 9.16 -5.18
C GLU A 58 2.25 9.73 -4.10
N ILE A 59 1.27 8.94 -3.63
CA ILE A 59 0.35 9.36 -2.57
C ILE A 59 1.10 9.62 -1.25
N VAL A 60 2.00 8.73 -0.87
CA VAL A 60 2.80 8.86 0.36
C VAL A 60 3.67 10.11 0.32
N ASN A 61 4.35 10.37 -0.80
CA ASN A 61 5.18 11.55 -0.98
C ASN A 61 4.35 12.83 -0.84
N ASN A 62 3.10 12.86 -1.32
CA ASN A 62 2.22 14.01 -1.17
C ASN A 62 1.71 14.22 0.28
N ILE A 63 1.64 13.17 1.10
CA ILE A 63 1.08 13.23 2.46
C ILE A 63 2.17 13.46 3.51
N ILE A 64 3.29 12.75 3.40
CA ILE A 64 4.33 12.69 4.44
C ILE A 64 5.49 13.63 4.13
N ILE A 65 5.95 13.69 2.88
CA ILE A 65 7.10 14.51 2.47
C ILE A 65 6.58 15.89 2.07
N LYS A 66 6.35 16.75 3.05
CA LYS A 66 6.12 18.18 2.85
C LYS A 66 7.41 18.97 3.00
#